data_AF-A0A6N8BQG4-F1
#
_entry.id   AF-A0A6N8BQG4-F1
#
_cell.length_a   1.000
_cell.length_b   1.000
_cell.length_c   1.000
_cell.angle_alpha   90.00
_cell.angle_beta   90.00
_cell.angle_gamma   90.00
#
_symmetry.space_group_name_H-M   'P 1'
#
loop_
_entity.id
_entity.type
_entity.pdbx_description
1 polymer ?
#
loop_
_entity_poly.entity_id
_entity_poly.type
_entity_poly.pdbx_seq_one_letter_code
_entity_poly.pdbx_strand_id
1 'polypeptide(L)'
;MQERKLYFGFLPASVNDKECADTAMAMTLICLLVITYIRSLALLPLAIVLLLLGMVWPRAYKPLAMLWLGISLLLGSVMSRVVLSIIFAVIVTPIALVMRLFGHDPMRRKAWKKGTDSTFVTRDYLVEAKDLEHPF
;
A
#
# COMPACT_ATOMS: atom_id res chain seq x y z
N MET A 1 -1.35 14.02 21.50
CA MET A 1 0.13 13.86 21.51
C MET A 1 0.44 12.37 21.60
N GLN A 2 0.45 11.65 20.47
CA GLN A 2 0.67 10.20 20.45
C GLN A 2 1.97 9.95 19.68
N GLU A 3 3.06 9.88 20.44
CA GLU A 3 4.42 9.58 20.01
C GLU A 3 4.44 8.20 19.31
N ARG A 4 4.34 8.20 17.98
CA ARG A 4 4.47 6.99 17.15
C ARG A 4 5.95 6.60 17.10
N LYS A 5 6.41 5.95 18.18
CA LYS A 5 7.72 5.30 18.24
C LYS A 5 7.71 4.03 17.37
N LEU A 6 7.94 4.24 16.08
CA LEU A 6 8.12 3.20 15.08
C LEU A 6 9.54 2.63 15.20
N TYR A 7 9.76 1.69 16.12
CA TYR A 7 11.02 0.93 16.18
C TYR A 7 10.79 -0.44 15.53
N PHE A 8 11.57 -0.70 14.47
CA PHE A 8 11.61 -1.92 13.65
C PHE A 8 10.42 -2.14 12.68
N GLY A 9 10.42 -1.38 11.58
CA GLY A 9 10.02 -1.78 10.22
C GLY A 9 8.58 -2.24 9.93
N PHE A 10 8.00 -3.16 10.71
CA PHE A 10 6.80 -3.90 10.33
C PHE A 10 5.94 -4.42 11.49
N LEU A 11 6.40 -4.33 12.75
CA LEU A 11 5.65 -4.81 13.93
C LEU A 11 5.08 -3.64 14.75
N PRO A 12 3.82 -3.72 15.23
CA PRO A 12 3.26 -2.70 16.11
C PRO A 12 3.94 -2.74 17.50
N ALA A 13 4.48 -1.60 17.94
CA ALA A 13 5.25 -1.49 19.19
C ALA A 13 4.39 -1.72 20.46
N SER A 14 3.08 -1.50 20.37
CA SER A 14 2.11 -1.81 21.41
C SER A 14 0.74 -2.04 20.78
N VAL A 15 0.01 -3.04 21.29
CA VAL A 15 -1.39 -3.31 20.93
C VAL A 15 -2.26 -2.88 22.10
N ASN A 16 -3.25 -2.04 21.84
CA ASN A 16 -4.17 -1.55 22.86
C ASN A 16 -5.19 -2.64 23.26
N ASP A 17 -5.75 -2.56 24.47
CA ASP A 17 -6.79 -3.50 24.94
C ASP A 17 -8.02 -3.49 24.01
N LYS A 18 -8.33 -2.34 23.37
CA LYS A 18 -9.38 -2.21 22.34
C LYS A 18 -9.05 -2.96 21.05
N GLU A 19 -7.82 -2.86 20.56
CA GLU A 19 -7.38 -3.56 19.34
C GLU A 19 -7.35 -5.09 19.55
N CYS A 20 -7.06 -5.53 20.78
CA CYS A 20 -7.19 -6.93 21.16
C CYS A 20 -8.66 -7.40 21.16
N ALA A 21 -9.59 -6.54 21.58
CA ALA A 21 -11.02 -6.84 21.51
C ALA A 21 -11.52 -6.88 20.05
N ASP A 22 -11.12 -5.93 19.20
CA ASP A 22 -11.49 -5.90 17.78
C ASP A 22 -10.97 -7.13 17.02
N THR A 23 -9.75 -7.56 17.32
CA THR A 23 -9.17 -8.79 16.74
C THR A 23 -9.86 -10.05 17.26
N ALA A 24 -10.26 -10.10 18.53
CA ALA A 24 -11.08 -11.20 19.04
C ALA A 24 -12.45 -11.26 18.35
N MET A 25 -13.11 -10.11 18.12
CA MET A 25 -14.36 -10.03 17.36
C MET A 25 -14.18 -10.49 15.91
N ALA A 26 -13.11 -10.05 15.23
CA ALA A 26 -12.83 -10.48 13.86
C ALA A 26 -12.58 -12.00 13.78
N MET A 27 -11.77 -12.56 14.69
CA MET A 27 -11.45 -13.99 14.70
C MET A 27 -12.66 -14.87 15.02
N THR A 28 -13.50 -14.45 15.97
CA THR A 28 -14.76 -15.14 16.28
C THR A 28 -15.71 -15.12 15.10
N LEU A 29 -15.83 -13.99 14.41
CA LEU A 29 -16.65 -13.86 13.19
C LEU A 29 -16.13 -14.78 12.08
N ILE A 30 -14.82 -14.81 11.83
CA ILE A 30 -14.20 -15.71 10.85
C ILE A 30 -14.52 -17.17 11.19
N CYS A 31 -14.40 -17.56 12.47
CA CYS A 31 -14.72 -18.91 12.92
C CYS A 31 -16.19 -19.27 12.65
N LEU A 32 -17.13 -18.36 12.94
CA LEU A 32 -18.55 -18.57 12.65
C LEU A 32 -18.83 -18.69 11.15
N LEU A 33 -18.19 -17.88 10.29
CA LEU A 33 -18.32 -17.99 8.84
C LEU A 33 -17.80 -19.34 8.31
N VAL A 34 -16.71 -19.84 8.87
CA VAL A 34 -16.15 -21.15 8.51
C VAL A 34 -17.10 -22.27 8.94
N ILE A 35 -17.69 -22.18 10.13
CA ILE A 35 -18.67 -23.16 10.64
C ILE A 35 -19.90 -23.22 9.73
N THR A 36 -20.44 -22.06 9.32
CA THR A 36 -21.61 -22.01 8.43
C THR A 36 -21.29 -22.51 7.02
N TYR A 37 -20.09 -22.25 6.51
CA TYR A 37 -19.63 -22.76 5.22
C TYR A 37 -19.45 -24.29 5.20
N ILE A 38 -18.86 -24.86 6.27
CA ILE A 38 -18.59 -26.31 6.39
C ILE A 38 -19.82 -27.09 6.89
N ARG A 39 -20.89 -26.38 7.32
CA ARG A 39 -22.16 -26.95 7.82
C ARG A 39 -22.00 -27.93 8.99
N SER A 40 -20.90 -27.82 9.74
CA SER A 40 -20.51 -28.74 10.81
C SER A 40 -20.81 -28.17 12.20
N LEU A 41 -21.79 -28.74 12.91
CA LEU A 41 -22.18 -28.27 14.26
C LEU A 41 -21.16 -28.64 15.36
N ALA A 42 -20.21 -29.54 15.08
CA ALA A 42 -19.21 -29.97 16.07
C ALA A 42 -18.21 -28.87 16.49
N LEU A 43 -18.02 -27.84 15.65
CA LEU A 43 -17.06 -26.75 15.87
C LEU A 43 -17.67 -25.54 16.61
N LEU A 44 -18.99 -25.54 16.82
CA LEU A 44 -19.72 -24.50 17.53
C LEU A 44 -19.25 -24.23 18.97
N PRO A 45 -19.01 -25.26 19.84
CA PRO A 45 -18.52 -25.00 21.20
C PRO A 45 -17.13 -24.33 21.20
N LEU A 46 -16.29 -24.59 20.21
CA LEU A 46 -14.98 -23.95 20.07
C LEU A 46 -15.13 -22.43 19.86
N ALA A 47 -16.04 -22.02 18.98
CA ALA A 47 -16.31 -20.60 18.71
C ALA A 47 -16.87 -19.87 19.95
N ILE A 48 -17.74 -20.53 20.72
CA ILE A 48 -18.29 -20.00 21.97
C ILE A 48 -17.19 -19.78 23.01
N VAL A 49 -16.29 -20.76 23.18
CA VAL A 49 -15.15 -20.64 24.10
C VAL A 49 -14.22 -19.50 23.68
N LEU A 50 -13.91 -19.38 22.38
CA LEU A 50 -13.10 -18.27 21.86
C LEU A 50 -13.74 -16.90 22.16
N LEU A 51 -15.05 -16.78 21.96
CA LEU A 51 -15.81 -15.55 22.22
C LEU A 51 -15.78 -15.19 23.70
N LEU A 52 -16.07 -16.16 24.57
CA LEU A 52 -16.00 -15.95 26.02
C LEU A 52 -14.58 -15.57 26.47
N LEU A 53 -13.54 -16.20 25.91
CA LEU A 53 -12.15 -15.86 26.19
C LEU A 53 -11.83 -14.41 25.77
N GLY A 54 -12.34 -13.96 24.63
CA GLY A 54 -12.17 -12.59 24.13
C GLY A 54 -12.87 -11.56 24.99
N MET A 55 -14.04 -11.91 25.53
CA MET A 55 -14.85 -11.04 26.37
C MET A 55 -14.33 -10.94 27.81
N VAL A 56 -13.84 -12.05 28.40
CA VAL A 56 -13.32 -12.10 29.77
C VAL A 56 -11.87 -11.64 29.84
N TRP A 57 -11.04 -12.02 28.85
CA TRP A 57 -9.60 -11.73 28.87
C TRP A 57 -9.06 -11.36 27.47
N PRO A 58 -9.34 -10.14 26.98
CA PRO A 58 -8.88 -9.71 25.66
C PRO A 58 -7.35 -9.71 25.52
N ARG A 59 -6.61 -9.54 26.62
CA ARG A 59 -5.13 -9.58 26.60
C ARG A 59 -4.55 -10.93 26.20
N ALA A 60 -5.29 -12.04 26.32
CA ALA A 60 -4.84 -13.34 25.82
C ALA A 60 -4.63 -13.33 24.28
N TYR A 61 -5.34 -12.44 23.57
CA TYR A 61 -5.22 -12.27 22.12
C TYR A 61 -4.08 -11.35 21.71
N LYS A 62 -3.35 -10.73 22.64
CA LYS A 62 -2.25 -9.81 22.35
C LYS A 62 -1.18 -10.36 21.38
N PRO A 63 -0.66 -11.60 21.53
CA PRO A 63 0.32 -12.13 20.57
C PRO A 63 -0.28 -12.35 19.18
N LEU A 64 -1.55 -12.77 19.13
CA LEU A 64 -2.26 -12.99 17.86
C LEU A 64 -2.58 -11.65 17.17
N ALA A 65 -3.03 -10.66 17.92
CA ALA A 65 -3.28 -9.31 17.43
C ALA A 65 -2.00 -8.66 16.92
N MET A 66 -0.88 -8.83 17.61
CA MET A 66 0.42 -8.34 17.18
C MET A 66 0.88 -8.98 15.86
N LEU A 67 0.67 -10.29 15.71
CA LEU A 67 0.95 -11.00 14.46
C LEU A 67 0.02 -10.54 13.33
N TRP A 68 -1.28 -10.48 13.58
CA TRP A 68 -2.30 -10.07 12.62
C TRP A 68 -2.07 -8.65 12.09
N LEU A 69 -1.83 -7.71 13.01
CA LEU A 69 -1.52 -6.32 12.67
C LEU A 69 -0.17 -6.21 11.98
N GLY A 70 0.84 -6.97 12.42
CA GLY A 70 2.15 -7.01 11.75
C GLY A 70 2.07 -7.51 10.30
N ILE A 71 1.28 -8.56 10.05
CA ILE A 71 1.00 -9.05 8.69
C ILE A 71 0.28 -7.97 7.88
N SER A 72 -0.72 -7.31 8.46
CA SER A 72 -1.48 -6.25 7.79
C SER A 72 -0.58 -5.07 7.40
N LEU A 73 0.36 -4.67 8.26
CA LEU A 73 1.37 -3.64 8.00
C LEU A 73 2.33 -4.04 6.88
N LEU A 74 2.83 -5.28 6.91
CA LEU A 74 3.65 -5.85 5.83
C LEU A 74 2.90 -5.82 4.50
N LEU A 75 1.65 -6.29 4.51
CA LEU A 75 0.80 -6.33 3.34
C LEU A 75 0.59 -4.92 2.78
N GLY A 76 0.30 -3.94 3.64
CA GLY A 76 0.17 -2.54 3.24
C GLY A 76 1.42 -1.98 2.57
N SER A 77 2.61 -2.29 3.09
CA SER A 77 3.89 -1.88 2.51
C SER A 77 4.16 -2.51 1.13
N VAL A 78 3.74 -3.76 0.93
CA VAL A 78 3.85 -4.43 -0.37
C VAL A 78 2.79 -3.88 -1.34
N MET A 79 1.56 -3.70 -0.87
CA MET A 79 0.43 -3.25 -1.69
C MET A 79 0.64 -1.87 -2.30
N SER A 80 1.26 -0.93 -1.58
CA SER A 80 1.59 0.38 -2.17
C SER A 80 2.46 0.26 -3.43
N ARG A 81 3.47 -0.62 -3.40
CA ARG A 81 4.34 -0.89 -4.56
C ARG A 81 3.57 -1.61 -5.67
N VAL A 82 2.78 -2.62 -5.31
CA VAL A 82 1.97 -3.39 -6.26
C VAL A 82 0.98 -2.48 -7.00
N VAL A 83 0.23 -1.65 -6.28
CA VAL A 83 -0.74 -0.71 -6.87
C VAL A 83 -0.04 0.26 -7.82
N LEU A 84 1.10 0.84 -7.41
CA LEU A 84 1.85 1.74 -8.28
C LEU A 84 2.38 1.03 -9.53
N SER A 85 2.90 -0.19 -9.40
CA SER A 85 3.35 -1.01 -10.54
C SER A 85 2.20 -1.34 -11.50
N ILE A 86 1.02 -1.67 -10.98
CA ILE A 86 -0.17 -1.94 -11.81
C ILE A 86 -0.58 -0.67 -12.55
N ILE A 87 -0.67 0.47 -11.88
CA ILE A 87 -1.00 1.76 -12.51
C ILE A 87 0.01 2.07 -13.62
N PHE A 88 1.30 1.90 -13.34
CA PHE A 88 2.34 2.11 -14.35
C PHE A 88 2.19 1.16 -15.55
N ALA A 89 1.93 -0.12 -15.32
CA ALA A 89 1.82 -1.12 -16.38
C ALA A 89 0.53 -0.95 -17.21
N VAL A 90 -0.59 -0.60 -16.58
CA VAL A 90 -1.92 -0.57 -17.21
C VAL A 90 -2.27 0.79 -17.79
N ILE A 91 -1.73 1.89 -17.24
CA ILE A 91 -2.05 3.25 -17.68
C ILE A 91 -0.84 3.87 -18.38
N VAL A 92 0.29 4.01 -17.66
CA VAL A 92 1.45 4.75 -18.17
C VAL A 92 2.10 4.04 -19.36
N THR A 93 2.28 2.71 -19.26
CA THR A 93 2.95 1.91 -20.28
C THR A 93 2.20 1.89 -21.62
N PRO A 94 0.88 1.65 -21.69
CA PRO A 94 0.17 1.71 -22.97
C PRO A 94 0.13 3.13 -23.53
N ILE A 95 -0.01 4.18 -22.71
CA ILE A 95 0.08 5.56 -23.19
C ILE A 95 1.44 5.80 -23.85
N ALA A 96 2.53 5.40 -23.19
CA ALA A 96 3.87 5.52 -23.76
C ALA A 96 4.06 4.70 -25.05
N LEU A 97 3.44 3.51 -25.13
CA LEU A 97 3.49 2.65 -26.31
C LEU A 97 2.72 3.27 -27.48
N VAL A 98 1.54 3.85 -27.21
CA VAL A 98 0.74 4.59 -28.19
C VAL A 98 1.51 5.81 -28.70
N MET A 99 2.09 6.63 -27.82
CA MET A 99 2.94 7.76 -28.21
C MET A 99 4.12 7.32 -29.08
N ARG A 100 4.74 6.17 -28.75
CA ARG A 100 5.83 5.59 -29.54
C ARG A 100 5.38 5.12 -30.92
N LEU A 101 4.18 4.53 -31.05
CA LEU A 101 3.59 4.14 -32.34
C LEU A 101 3.28 5.36 -33.21
N PHE A 102 2.76 6.44 -32.63
CA PHE A 102 2.54 7.72 -33.33
C PHE A 102 3.83 8.51 -33.59
N GLY A 103 4.99 7.99 -33.19
CA GLY A 103 6.29 8.62 -33.45
C GLY A 103 6.58 9.86 -32.61
N HIS A 104 5.76 10.15 -31.59
CA HIS A 104 5.96 11.29 -30.69
C HIS A 104 7.07 10.95 -29.68
N ASP A 105 8.24 11.56 -29.88
CA ASP A 105 9.42 11.43 -29.00
C ASP A 105 9.70 12.77 -28.30
N PRO A 106 8.96 13.10 -27.23
CA PRO A 106 9.07 14.40 -26.56
C PRO A 106 10.44 14.61 -25.91
N MET A 107 11.16 13.53 -25.61
CA MET A 107 12.49 13.57 -25.00
C MET A 107 13.63 13.50 -26.02
N ARG A 108 13.33 13.55 -27.33
CA ARG A 108 14.33 13.42 -28.43
C ARG A 108 15.31 12.27 -28.21
N ARG A 109 14.83 11.15 -27.64
CA ARG A 109 15.66 10.00 -27.22
C ARG A 109 16.42 9.39 -28.38
N LYS A 110 15.88 9.45 -29.60
CA LYS A 110 16.54 8.95 -30.81
C LYS A 110 17.81 9.74 -31.19
N ALA A 111 17.88 11.03 -30.86
CA ALA A 111 19.01 11.90 -31.17
C ALA A 111 20.10 11.88 -30.08
N TRP A 112 19.77 11.40 -28.88
CA TRP A 112 20.70 11.31 -27.76
C TRP A 112 21.90 10.41 -28.07
N LYS A 113 23.12 10.97 -27.98
CA LYS A 113 24.43 10.33 -28.22
C LYS A 113 24.71 9.81 -29.64
N LYS A 114 23.86 10.12 -30.64
CA LYS A 114 24.10 9.71 -32.03
C LYS A 114 24.81 10.76 -32.89
N GLY A 115 25.01 11.99 -32.40
CA GLY A 115 25.70 13.06 -33.11
C GLY A 115 26.30 14.10 -32.16
N THR A 116 26.87 15.15 -32.74
CA THR A 116 27.43 16.33 -32.05
C THR A 116 26.40 17.41 -31.72
N ASP A 117 25.18 17.31 -32.24
CA ASP A 117 24.13 18.31 -32.03
C ASP A 117 23.47 18.21 -30.65
N SER A 118 23.10 19.37 -30.11
CA SER A 118 22.41 19.49 -28.83
C SER A 118 20.96 18.99 -28.92
N THR A 119 20.55 18.15 -27.96
CA THR A 119 19.16 17.73 -27.79
C THR A 119 18.30 18.76 -27.05
N PHE A 120 18.92 19.79 -26.47
CA PHE A 120 18.21 20.88 -25.82
C PHE A 120 17.42 21.69 -26.85
N VAL A 121 16.34 22.31 -26.37
CA VAL A 121 15.56 23.27 -27.17
C VAL A 121 16.33 24.58 -27.15
N THR A 122 16.81 25.03 -28.31
CA THR A 122 17.44 26.35 -28.46
C THR A 122 16.36 27.42 -28.26
N ARG A 123 16.62 28.37 -27.37
CA ARG A 123 15.76 29.52 -27.12
C ARG A 123 16.44 30.76 -27.69
N ASP A 124 16.11 31.08 -28.94
CA ASP A 124 16.61 32.27 -29.64
C ASP A 124 15.72 33.49 -29.35
N TYR A 125 15.56 33.84 -28.07
CA TYR A 125 14.93 35.09 -27.66
C TYR A 125 15.73 35.74 -26.53
N LEU A 126 15.68 37.07 -26.46
CA LEU A 126 16.33 37.84 -25.41
C LEU A 126 15.53 37.69 -24.12
N VAL A 127 16.19 37.26 -23.04
CA VAL A 127 15.56 37.08 -21.74
C VAL A 127 15.08 38.44 -21.23
N GLU A 128 13.77 38.61 -21.07
CA GLU A 128 13.17 39.85 -20.58
C GLU A 128 12.96 39.79 -19.06
N ALA A 129 12.84 40.95 -18.40
CA ALA A 129 12.55 41.01 -16.96
C ALA A 129 11.25 40.27 -16.60
N LYS A 130 10.30 40.21 -17.54
CA LYS A 130 9.02 39.51 -17.38
C LYS A 130 9.16 37.98 -17.34
N ASP A 131 10.19 37.41 -17.97
CA ASP A 131 10.49 35.97 -17.89
C ASP A 131 11.04 35.57 -16.51
N LEU A 132 11.60 36.53 -15.77
CA LEU A 132 12.04 36.30 -14.39
C LEU A 132 10.86 36.22 -13.42
N GLU A 133 9.72 36.82 -13.75
CA GLU A 133 8.49 36.74 -12.96
C GLU A 133 7.74 35.42 -13.18
N HIS A 134 7.87 34.83 -14.38
CA HIS A 134 7.24 33.56 -14.76
C HIS A 134 8.22 32.59 -15.43
N PRO A 135 9.13 31.96 -14.65
CA PRO A 135 10.22 31.16 -15.19
C PRO A 135 9.84 29.76 -15.71
N PHE A 136 8.57 29.33 -15.59
CA PHE A 136 8.11 27.97 -15.95
C PHE A 136 6.95 28.01 -16.94
#